data_AF-A0A239HK51-F1
#
_entry.id   AF-A0A239HK51-F1
#
_cell.length_a   1.000
_cell.length_b   1.000
_cell.length_c   1.000
_cell.angle_alpha   90.00
_cell.angle_beta   90.00
_cell.angle_gamma   90.00
#
_symmetry.space_group_name_H-M   'P 1'
#
loop_
_entity.id
_entity.type
_entity.pdbx_description
1 polymer ?
#
loop_
_entity_poly.entity_id
_entity_poly.type
_entity_poly.pdbx_seq_one_letter_code
_entity_poly.pdbx_strand_id
1 'polypeptide(L)'
;MIAVVRLMALLGASLSLGVAMAAQTGAAPERPDFTRMTDAELLSAFADAAQRKETDFCGFLVPLYWQMEMRGSFNPNVKYMRAAAEMSCAVSEERWTDAYQKLKYVRGSGKIELDRIASINIAALAGDRAAASADLIAFLDSPEAEGQTEPLAQTARNLFHSHRQAKDYEGLLALMRGLDTPGHLASFSEDMQISIKSDHFTAEVEAGHPDRAIELVDQTVLADSVIDVLGDRRFEKYWPQLEAKAGLHLQVFLEAELRRAVANYQSQPDKPGAIRSLALAYLRNGRFEEVVALLDKHQPSDFTGLSEDMGWALNAKVYALDALGRHDAAGDIFDRIVAQADDPSTSAWMVNFAINRGERLVDLGQYERGLEAAELAGRIAEEGGNGYARMLVRRAKLCALTALGREGEAKAVMMDVEQHLADSAPVAAAAMLCGGAEDRAAEIVRNELNDRYRAMPMIRALQKQSFDLYGTSSVTPSLALRVRPRADVAPVFERVARDIPLEYAPAFGTRREELAAHGGNAVPNQSQAATTP
;
A
#
# COMPACT_ATOMS: atom_id res chain seq x y z
N MET A 1 19.52 -24.66 36.08
CA MET A 1 18.48 -24.87 35.05
C MET A 1 18.32 -23.58 34.27
N ILE A 2 18.90 -23.51 33.07
CA ILE A 2 18.83 -22.33 32.20
C ILE A 2 17.50 -22.46 31.45
N ALA A 3 16.44 -21.83 31.98
CA ALA A 3 15.24 -21.61 31.20
C ALA A 3 15.53 -20.44 30.26
N VAL A 4 15.54 -20.69 28.95
CA VAL A 4 15.58 -19.66 27.91
C VAL A 4 14.33 -18.80 28.10
N VAL A 5 14.50 -17.56 28.54
CA VAL A 5 13.41 -16.59 28.61
C VAL A 5 13.12 -16.15 27.18
N ARG A 6 12.03 -16.67 26.59
CA ARG A 6 11.47 -16.14 25.35
C ARG A 6 10.81 -14.82 25.66
N LEU A 7 11.40 -13.71 25.20
CA LEU A 7 10.72 -12.43 25.17
C LEU A 7 9.86 -12.43 23.89
N MET A 8 8.57 -12.72 24.02
CA MET A 8 7.64 -12.50 22.90
C MET A 8 7.48 -10.99 22.72
N ALA A 9 8.23 -10.43 21.78
CA ALA A 9 7.92 -9.11 21.27
C ALA A 9 6.64 -9.23 20.42
N LEU A 10 5.51 -8.78 20.96
CA LEU A 10 4.24 -8.59 20.26
C LEU A 10 4.37 -7.45 19.22
N LEU A 11 5.33 -7.55 18.29
CA LEU A 11 5.58 -6.54 17.26
C LEU A 11 4.94 -6.90 15.91
N GLY A 12 4.57 -8.17 15.71
CA GLY A 12 4.04 -8.66 14.43
C GLY A 12 2.67 -8.10 14.04
N ALA A 13 1.88 -7.59 15.00
CA ALA A 13 0.59 -6.95 14.73
C ALA A 13 0.62 -5.40 14.85
N SER A 14 1.71 -4.84 15.39
CA SER A 14 1.79 -3.41 15.73
C SER A 14 2.54 -2.58 14.68
N LEU A 15 3.32 -3.21 13.80
CA LEU A 15 4.08 -2.52 12.76
C LEU A 15 3.25 -2.11 11.52
N SER A 16 1.94 -2.40 11.53
CA SER A 16 0.94 -1.89 10.59
C SER A 16 -0.08 -0.95 11.25
N LEU A 17 0.19 -0.52 12.49
CA LEU A 17 -0.71 0.31 13.26
C LEU A 17 0.08 1.47 13.86
N GLY A 18 0.00 2.62 13.21
CA GLY A 18 0.00 3.89 13.94
C GLY A 18 -1.24 3.94 14.83
N VAL A 19 -1.33 3.06 15.83
CA VAL A 19 -2.23 3.27 16.95
C VAL A 19 -1.50 4.31 17.78
N ALA A 20 -1.83 5.57 17.52
CA ALA A 20 -1.85 6.53 18.60
C ALA A 20 -2.63 5.85 19.73
N MET A 21 -1.92 5.40 20.76
CA MET A 21 -2.54 4.95 21.99
C MET A 21 -3.45 6.09 22.40
N ALA A 22 -4.76 5.88 22.25
CA ALA A 22 -5.76 6.80 22.76
C ALA A 22 -5.34 7.08 24.20
N ALA A 23 -4.96 8.33 24.46
CA ALA A 23 -4.57 8.76 25.78
C ALA A 23 -5.81 8.58 26.66
N GLN A 24 -5.91 7.43 27.32
CA GLN A 24 -6.83 7.27 28.43
C GLN A 24 -6.42 8.35 29.41
N THR A 25 -7.27 9.36 29.58
CA THR A 25 -7.14 10.44 30.55
C THR A 25 -7.37 9.92 31.98
N GLY A 26 -6.79 8.77 32.31
CA GLY A 26 -6.53 8.33 33.66
C GLY A 26 -5.16 8.86 34.07
N ALA A 27 -4.99 9.24 35.33
CA ALA A 27 -3.68 9.56 35.88
C ALA A 27 -2.72 8.41 35.55
N ALA A 28 -1.54 8.73 35.02
CA ALA A 28 -0.50 7.72 34.78
C ALA A 28 -0.29 6.94 36.08
N PRO A 29 -0.27 5.59 36.04
CA PRO A 29 -0.11 4.78 37.24
C PRO A 29 1.15 5.23 37.99
N GLU A 30 1.03 5.37 39.31
CA GLU A 30 2.12 5.81 40.17
C GLU A 30 3.30 4.83 40.00
N ARG A 31 4.40 5.33 39.43
CA ARG A 31 5.55 4.50 39.08
C ARG A 31 6.35 4.17 40.34
N PRO A 32 6.72 2.89 40.57
CA PRO A 32 7.52 2.54 41.74
C PRO A 32 8.90 3.19 41.70
N ASP A 33 9.34 3.73 42.84
CA ASP A 33 10.72 4.20 43.00
C ASP A 33 11.65 3.02 43.37
N PHE A 34 12.16 2.35 42.33
CA PHE A 34 13.07 1.21 42.48
C PHE A 34 14.37 1.54 43.22
N THR A 35 14.76 2.82 43.32
CA THR A 35 16.01 3.21 44.01
C THR A 35 15.93 2.97 45.52
N ARG A 36 14.71 2.96 46.07
CA ARG A 36 14.44 2.80 47.51
C ARG A 36 14.13 1.37 47.94
N MET A 37 13.97 0.46 46.98
CA MET A 37 13.65 -0.94 47.24
C MET A 37 14.87 -1.74 47.72
N THR A 38 14.67 -2.76 48.52
CA THR A 38 15.66 -3.79 48.87
C THR A 38 15.82 -4.80 47.72
N ASP A 39 16.85 -5.64 47.78
CA ASP A 39 17.06 -6.65 46.74
C ASP A 39 15.91 -7.67 46.66
N ALA A 40 15.28 -7.98 47.79
CA ALA A 40 14.10 -8.84 47.85
C ALA A 40 12.87 -8.19 47.19
N GLU A 41 12.67 -6.89 47.42
CA GLU A 41 11.58 -6.12 46.79
C GLU A 41 11.78 -5.98 45.28
N LEU A 42 13.02 -5.75 44.81
CA LEU A 42 13.33 -5.74 43.37
C LEU A 42 13.08 -7.11 42.72
N LEU A 43 13.43 -8.21 43.40
CA LEU A 43 13.16 -9.56 42.91
C LEU A 43 11.65 -9.86 42.86
N SER A 44 10.89 -9.39 43.85
CA SER A 44 9.42 -9.47 43.85
C SER A 44 8.84 -8.67 42.67
N ALA A 45 9.27 -7.42 42.50
CA ALA A 45 8.81 -6.58 41.40
C ALA A 45 9.12 -7.19 40.03
N PHE A 46 10.28 -7.84 39.87
CA PHE A 46 10.63 -8.60 38.68
C PHE A 46 9.70 -9.80 38.46
N ALA A 47 9.44 -10.59 39.50
CA ALA A 47 8.53 -11.74 39.41
C ALA A 47 7.10 -11.31 39.07
N ASP A 48 6.61 -10.23 39.69
CA ASP A 48 5.28 -9.67 39.44
C ASP A 48 5.16 -9.13 38.02
N ALA A 49 6.19 -8.45 37.52
CA ALA A 49 6.26 -7.94 36.15
C ALA A 49 6.22 -9.09 35.12
N ALA A 50 6.96 -10.17 35.39
CA ALA A 50 6.92 -11.37 34.56
C ALA A 50 5.54 -12.04 34.58
N GLN A 51 4.90 -12.13 35.75
CA GLN A 51 3.58 -12.75 35.91
C GLN A 51 2.48 -11.99 35.15
N ARG A 52 2.50 -10.64 35.23
CA ARG A 52 1.51 -9.81 34.52
C ARG A 52 1.86 -9.53 33.06
N LYS A 53 3.00 -10.04 32.58
CA LYS A 53 3.55 -9.75 31.23
C LYS A 53 3.65 -8.25 30.98
N GLU A 54 4.35 -7.55 31.88
CA GLU A 54 4.56 -6.10 31.81
C GLU A 54 5.05 -5.65 30.43
N THR A 55 4.45 -4.57 29.91
CA THR A 55 4.75 -3.99 28.59
C THR A 55 5.21 -2.54 28.66
N ASP A 56 5.19 -1.90 29.84
CA ASP A 56 5.81 -0.57 30.04
C ASP A 56 7.34 -0.71 30.09
N PHE A 57 7.94 -0.81 28.90
CA PHE A 57 9.38 -0.95 28.75
C PHE A 57 10.13 0.28 29.27
N CYS A 58 9.70 1.48 28.86
CA CYS A 58 10.38 2.73 29.18
C CYS A 58 10.20 3.15 30.64
N GLY A 59 8.97 3.08 31.15
CA GLY A 59 8.59 3.61 32.46
C GLY A 59 8.77 2.63 33.61
N PHE A 60 8.76 1.32 33.35
CA PHE A 60 8.84 0.29 34.38
C PHE A 60 10.06 -0.62 34.22
N LEU A 61 10.18 -1.33 33.09
CA LEU A 61 11.17 -2.41 32.96
C LEU A 61 12.61 -1.90 32.86
N VAL A 62 12.86 -0.84 32.08
CA VAL A 62 14.20 -0.23 31.99
C VAL A 62 14.68 0.25 33.37
N PRO A 63 13.91 1.05 34.14
CA PRO A 63 14.29 1.44 35.50
C PRO A 63 14.52 0.26 36.46
N LEU A 64 13.65 -0.76 36.44
CA LEU A 64 13.80 -1.96 37.27
C LEU A 64 15.10 -2.70 36.96
N TYR A 65 15.34 -3.02 35.68
CA TYR A 65 16.54 -3.75 35.26
C TYR A 65 17.81 -2.93 35.46
N TRP A 66 17.75 -1.62 35.28
CA TRP A 66 18.86 -0.72 35.58
C TRP A 66 19.25 -0.81 37.06
N GLN A 67 18.29 -0.75 37.99
CA GLN A 67 18.56 -0.87 39.42
C GLN A 67 19.12 -2.25 39.80
N MET A 68 18.55 -3.32 39.25
CA MET A 68 19.05 -4.68 39.47
C MET A 68 20.48 -4.86 38.93
N GLU A 69 20.81 -4.31 37.76
CA GLU A 69 22.17 -4.38 37.19
C GLU A 69 23.17 -3.59 38.03
N MET A 70 22.82 -2.36 38.43
CA MET A 70 23.69 -1.49 39.22
C MET A 70 24.14 -2.11 40.55
N ARG A 71 23.29 -2.89 41.21
CA ARG A 71 23.62 -3.51 42.51
C ARG A 71 24.59 -4.67 42.40
N GLY A 72 24.69 -5.30 41.23
CA GLY A 72 25.62 -6.41 40.96
C GLY A 72 25.35 -7.70 41.75
N SER A 73 24.38 -7.72 42.67
CA SER A 73 23.96 -8.88 43.47
C SER A 73 23.05 -9.84 42.70
N PHE A 74 22.55 -9.43 41.54
CA PHE A 74 21.62 -10.19 40.69
C PHE A 74 22.34 -10.98 39.60
N ASN A 75 21.55 -11.78 38.85
CA ASN A 75 22.06 -12.55 37.72
C ASN A 75 22.78 -11.62 36.71
N PRO A 76 24.03 -11.92 36.30
CA PRO A 76 24.76 -11.10 35.32
C PRO A 76 24.05 -10.91 33.98
N ASN A 77 23.05 -11.75 33.66
CA ASN A 77 22.23 -11.62 32.46
C ASN A 77 21.20 -10.48 32.53
N VAL A 78 20.99 -9.85 33.69
CA VAL A 78 20.09 -8.68 33.83
C VAL A 78 20.47 -7.57 32.85
N LYS A 79 21.77 -7.39 32.54
CA LYS A 79 22.21 -6.41 31.53
C LYS A 79 21.66 -6.66 30.13
N TYR A 80 21.42 -7.92 29.76
CA TYR A 80 20.81 -8.26 28.47
C TYR A 80 19.29 -8.05 28.52
N MET A 81 18.65 -8.32 29.66
CA MET A 81 17.23 -7.99 29.87
C MET A 81 17.00 -6.48 29.82
N ARG A 82 17.90 -5.70 30.45
CA ARG A 82 17.91 -4.24 30.35
C ARG A 82 18.03 -3.79 28.90
N ALA A 83 19.02 -4.31 28.18
CA ALA A 83 19.21 -3.95 26.78
C ALA A 83 18.01 -4.34 25.89
N ALA A 84 17.33 -5.46 26.17
CA ALA A 84 16.11 -5.84 25.46
C ALA A 84 14.93 -4.91 25.81
N ALA A 85 14.81 -4.47 27.07
CA ALA A 85 13.81 -3.47 27.45
C ALA A 85 14.11 -2.08 26.84
N GLU A 86 15.38 -1.67 26.82
CA GLU A 86 15.84 -0.45 26.14
C GLU A 86 15.57 -0.52 24.63
N MET A 87 15.78 -1.69 24.00
CA MET A 87 15.42 -1.92 22.60
C MET A 87 13.92 -1.70 22.37
N SER A 88 13.06 -2.36 23.15
CA SER A 88 11.60 -2.20 23.02
C SER A 88 11.14 -0.78 23.30
N CYS A 89 11.75 -0.10 24.27
CA CYS A 89 11.50 1.31 24.54
C CYS A 89 11.90 2.19 23.34
N ALA A 90 13.08 1.97 22.77
CA ALA A 90 13.51 2.68 21.57
C ALA A 90 12.59 2.41 20.37
N VAL A 91 12.03 1.20 20.23
CA VAL A 91 11.00 0.90 19.22
C VAL A 91 9.73 1.71 19.47
N SER A 92 9.22 1.78 20.70
CA SER A 92 8.00 2.56 21.01
C SER A 92 8.17 4.06 20.83
N GLU A 93 9.40 4.56 20.88
CA GLU A 93 9.75 5.96 20.64
C GLU A 93 10.27 6.21 19.21
N GLU A 94 10.18 5.21 18.32
CA GLU A 94 10.66 5.26 16.94
C GLU A 94 12.14 5.63 16.77
N ARG A 95 12.94 5.39 17.82
CA ARG A 95 14.40 5.58 17.82
C ARG A 95 15.10 4.37 17.19
N TRP A 96 14.79 4.11 15.92
CA TRP A 96 15.16 2.88 15.20
C TRP A 96 16.66 2.55 15.23
N THR A 97 17.52 3.56 15.11
CA THR A 97 18.98 3.36 15.20
C THR A 97 19.40 2.85 16.57
N ASP A 98 18.86 3.39 17.68
CA ASP A 98 19.18 2.91 19.03
C ASP A 98 18.61 1.50 19.25
N ALA A 99 17.35 1.28 18.88
CA ALA A 99 16.74 -0.05 18.91
C ALA A 99 17.61 -1.09 18.20
N TYR A 100 18.16 -0.74 17.03
CA TYR A 100 19.01 -1.65 16.26
C TYR A 100 20.38 -1.90 16.90
N GLN A 101 20.99 -0.91 17.56
CA GLN A 101 22.22 -1.13 18.33
C GLN A 101 21.97 -2.07 19.51
N LYS A 102 20.86 -1.88 20.22
CA LYS A 102 20.46 -2.79 21.32
C LYS A 102 20.16 -4.19 20.80
N LEU A 103 19.49 -4.30 19.65
CA LEU A 103 19.25 -5.58 18.97
C LEU A 103 20.56 -6.33 18.71
N LYS A 104 21.56 -5.66 18.12
CA LYS A 104 22.89 -6.26 17.84
C LYS A 104 23.56 -6.74 19.12
N TYR A 105 23.51 -5.93 20.18
CA TYR A 105 24.08 -6.28 21.48
C TYR A 105 23.38 -7.50 22.12
N VAL A 106 22.05 -7.53 22.11
CA VAL A 106 21.26 -8.65 22.67
C VAL A 106 21.48 -9.93 21.87
N ARG A 107 21.39 -9.89 20.53
CA ARG A 107 21.65 -11.06 19.67
C ARG A 107 23.07 -11.60 19.84
N GLY A 108 24.08 -10.72 19.89
CA GLY A 108 25.47 -11.11 20.07
C GLY A 108 25.76 -11.86 21.38
N SER A 109 24.86 -11.75 22.37
CA SER A 109 24.99 -12.48 23.64
C SER A 109 24.59 -13.96 23.55
N GLY A 110 23.69 -14.32 22.62
CA GLY A 110 23.02 -15.63 22.57
C GLY A 110 22.26 -16.00 23.86
N LYS A 111 21.90 -15.02 24.71
CA LYS A 111 21.21 -15.26 25.99
C LYS A 111 19.71 -15.01 25.96
N ILE A 112 19.24 -14.22 24.99
CA ILE A 112 17.84 -13.87 24.81
C ILE A 112 17.49 -14.20 23.36
N GLU A 113 16.51 -15.08 23.19
CA GLU A 113 15.90 -15.36 21.90
C GLU A 113 14.92 -14.24 21.58
N LEU A 114 15.11 -13.60 20.44
CA LEU A 114 14.26 -12.53 19.93
C LEU A 114 13.47 -13.02 18.73
N ASP A 115 12.28 -12.46 18.55
CA ASP A 115 11.49 -12.69 17.35
C ASP A 115 12.27 -12.23 16.10
N ARG A 116 12.44 -13.14 15.13
CA ARG A 116 13.27 -12.89 13.95
C ARG A 116 12.63 -11.87 13.01
N ILE A 117 11.32 -11.92 12.83
CA ILE A 117 10.59 -10.96 11.98
C ILE A 117 10.70 -9.55 12.56
N ALA A 118 10.50 -9.37 13.86
CA ALA A 118 10.70 -8.10 14.54
C ALA A 118 12.15 -7.59 14.38
N SER A 119 13.13 -8.49 14.51
CA SER A 119 14.55 -8.16 14.33
C SER A 119 14.86 -7.64 12.91
N ILE A 120 14.31 -8.29 11.88
CA ILE A 120 14.43 -7.87 10.48
C ILE A 120 13.81 -6.49 10.28
N ASN A 121 12.60 -6.28 10.79
CA ASN A 121 11.91 -4.99 10.65
C ASN A 121 12.64 -3.84 11.37
N ILE A 122 13.19 -4.07 12.56
CA ILE A 122 14.02 -3.08 13.26
C ILE A 122 15.26 -2.71 12.42
N ALA A 123 15.94 -3.70 11.83
CA ALA A 123 17.09 -3.45 10.98
C ALA A 123 16.72 -2.62 9.73
N ALA A 124 15.59 -2.95 9.09
CA ALA A 124 15.08 -2.23 7.93
C ALA A 124 14.74 -0.76 8.24
N LEU A 125 14.04 -0.53 9.36
CA LEU A 125 13.66 0.82 9.83
C LEU A 125 14.86 1.64 10.31
N ALA A 126 15.90 0.99 10.83
CA ALA A 126 17.18 1.62 11.15
C ALA A 126 18.03 1.94 9.91
N GLY A 127 17.60 1.50 8.71
CA GLY A 127 18.27 1.76 7.44
C GLY A 127 19.34 0.73 7.04
N ASP A 128 19.57 -0.32 7.84
CA ASP A 128 20.48 -1.43 7.50
C ASP A 128 19.75 -2.48 6.66
N ARG A 129 19.33 -2.04 5.46
CA ARG A 129 18.48 -2.82 4.55
C ARG A 129 19.17 -4.09 4.05
N ALA A 130 20.49 -4.02 3.82
CA ALA A 130 21.27 -5.17 3.40
C ALA A 130 21.26 -6.29 4.46
N ALA A 131 21.47 -5.94 5.74
CA ALA A 131 21.38 -6.90 6.83
C ALA A 131 19.96 -7.43 7.00
N ALA A 132 18.95 -6.56 6.91
CA ALA A 132 17.54 -6.96 7.02
C ALA A 132 17.14 -7.95 5.90
N SER A 133 17.53 -7.66 4.66
CA SER A 133 17.31 -8.55 3.50
C SER A 133 18.03 -9.88 3.66
N ALA A 134 19.30 -9.88 4.09
CA ALA A 134 20.04 -11.12 4.35
C ALA A 134 19.41 -11.96 5.48
N ASP A 135 18.97 -11.32 6.57
CA ASP A 135 18.29 -12.00 7.68
C ASP A 135 16.93 -12.57 7.25
N LEU A 136 16.17 -11.89 6.38
CA LEU A 136 14.92 -12.44 5.82
C LEU A 136 15.20 -13.70 4.99
N ILE A 137 16.17 -13.66 4.07
CA ILE A 137 16.53 -14.82 3.26
C ILE A 137 16.97 -15.98 4.16
N ALA A 138 17.85 -15.73 5.13
CA ALA A 138 18.30 -16.77 6.07
C ALA A 138 17.17 -17.28 6.99
N PHE A 139 16.12 -16.50 7.22
CA PHE A 139 14.95 -16.94 7.98
C PHE A 139 14.06 -17.87 7.16
N LEU A 140 13.94 -17.66 5.84
CA LEU A 140 13.17 -18.54 4.96
C LEU A 140 13.74 -19.97 4.89
N ASP A 141 15.03 -20.13 5.13
CA ASP A 141 15.70 -21.44 5.25
C ASP A 141 15.42 -22.16 6.59
N SER A 142 14.73 -21.51 7.53
CA SER A 142 14.56 -22.02 8.89
C SER A 142 13.16 -22.65 9.11
N PRO A 143 13.05 -23.70 9.95
CA PRO A 143 11.74 -24.30 10.26
C PRO A 143 10.75 -23.32 10.88
N GLU A 144 11.22 -22.27 11.55
CA GLU A 144 10.40 -21.24 12.16
C GLU A 144 9.64 -20.35 11.14
N ALA A 145 10.05 -20.37 9.86
CA ALA A 145 9.30 -19.69 8.80
C ALA A 145 8.04 -20.46 8.37
N GLU A 146 7.93 -21.76 8.69
CA GLU A 146 6.77 -22.57 8.32
C GLU A 146 5.48 -22.02 8.98
N GLY A 147 4.46 -21.78 8.15
CA GLY A 147 3.18 -21.20 8.60
C GLY A 147 3.19 -19.69 8.83
N GLN A 148 4.31 -18.98 8.60
CA GLN A 148 4.42 -17.52 8.76
C GLN A 148 4.13 -16.73 7.47
N THR A 149 3.27 -17.25 6.59
CA THR A 149 3.06 -16.72 5.23
C THR A 149 2.75 -15.22 5.20
N GLU A 150 1.81 -14.74 6.03
CA GLU A 150 1.42 -13.32 6.01
C GLU A 150 2.48 -12.39 6.64
N PRO A 151 3.03 -12.68 7.85
CA PRO A 151 4.13 -11.88 8.40
C PRO A 151 5.37 -11.79 7.48
N LEU A 152 5.71 -12.88 6.79
CA LEU A 152 6.78 -12.90 5.79
C LEU A 152 6.46 -11.99 4.61
N ALA A 153 5.25 -12.11 4.05
CA ALA A 153 4.81 -11.27 2.94
C ALA A 153 4.86 -9.78 3.30
N GLN A 154 4.40 -9.41 4.50
CA GLN A 154 4.47 -8.03 4.98
C GLN A 154 5.90 -7.54 5.14
N THR A 155 6.78 -8.36 5.70
CA THR A 155 8.21 -8.02 5.89
C THR A 155 8.90 -7.80 4.54
N ALA A 156 8.65 -8.66 3.56
CA ALA A 156 9.18 -8.49 2.20
C ALA A 156 8.67 -7.19 1.56
N ARG A 157 7.36 -6.89 1.63
CA ARG A 157 6.78 -5.63 1.12
C ARG A 157 7.42 -4.39 1.75
N ASN A 158 7.62 -4.41 3.08
CA ASN A 158 8.27 -3.33 3.81
C ASN A 158 9.72 -3.12 3.33
N LEU A 159 10.48 -4.20 3.12
CA LEU A 159 11.84 -4.11 2.58
C LEU A 159 11.86 -3.58 1.15
N PHE A 160 10.97 -4.05 0.28
CA PHE A 160 10.86 -3.52 -1.08
C PHE A 160 10.62 -2.02 -1.07
N HIS A 161 9.68 -1.58 -0.24
CA HIS A 161 9.39 -0.16 -0.06
C HIS A 161 10.60 0.61 0.48
N SER A 162 11.27 0.09 1.51
CA SER A 162 12.44 0.72 2.12
C SER A 162 13.62 0.87 1.15
N HIS A 163 13.90 -0.14 0.32
CA HIS A 163 14.93 -0.05 -0.72
C HIS A 163 14.57 1.00 -1.79
N ARG A 164 13.32 1.02 -2.26
CA ARG A 164 12.84 2.02 -3.25
C ARG A 164 12.93 3.44 -2.71
N GLN A 165 12.50 3.68 -1.47
CA GLN A 165 12.63 4.99 -0.82
C GLN A 165 14.09 5.46 -0.72
N ALA A 166 15.00 4.54 -0.42
CA ALA A 166 16.43 4.83 -0.35
C ALA A 166 17.12 4.92 -1.70
N LYS A 167 16.41 4.64 -2.80
CA LYS A 167 16.96 4.51 -4.16
C LYS A 167 18.07 3.45 -4.24
N ASP A 168 17.99 2.43 -3.40
CA ASP A 168 18.91 1.28 -3.36
C ASP A 168 18.39 0.15 -4.26
N TYR A 169 18.45 0.39 -5.57
CA TYR A 169 17.93 -0.54 -6.58
C TYR A 169 18.75 -1.83 -6.70
N GLU A 170 20.06 -1.76 -6.44
CA GLU A 170 20.93 -2.94 -6.40
C GLU A 170 20.58 -3.84 -5.20
N GLY A 171 20.36 -3.26 -4.02
CA GLY A 171 19.88 -3.98 -2.85
C GLY A 171 18.49 -4.58 -3.05
N LEU A 172 17.57 -3.84 -3.70
CA LEU A 172 16.26 -4.36 -4.08
C LEU A 172 16.38 -5.57 -5.00
N LEU A 173 17.21 -5.48 -6.05
CA LEU A 173 17.42 -6.59 -6.99
C LEU A 173 18.04 -7.81 -6.29
N ALA A 174 19.02 -7.61 -5.41
CA ALA A 174 19.61 -8.68 -4.63
C ALA A 174 18.58 -9.40 -3.75
N LEU A 175 17.69 -8.64 -3.10
CA LEU A 175 16.59 -9.21 -2.32
C LEU A 175 15.62 -9.99 -3.22
N MET A 176 15.20 -9.43 -4.37
CA MET A 176 14.29 -10.10 -5.30
C MET A 176 14.85 -11.43 -5.81
N ARG A 177 16.13 -11.46 -6.19
CA ARG A 177 16.83 -12.70 -6.58
C ARG A 177 16.88 -13.73 -5.45
N GLY A 178 17.09 -13.26 -4.21
CA GLY A 178 17.06 -14.12 -3.03
C GLY A 178 15.68 -14.75 -2.81
N LEU A 179 14.62 -13.96 -2.94
CA LEU A 179 13.23 -14.43 -2.74
C LEU A 179 12.73 -15.31 -3.88
N ASP A 180 13.13 -15.04 -5.12
CA ASP A 180 12.78 -15.82 -6.31
C ASP A 180 13.65 -17.08 -6.48
N THR A 181 13.89 -17.78 -5.36
CA THR A 181 14.45 -19.12 -5.33
C THR A 181 13.32 -20.11 -5.02
N PRO A 182 13.21 -21.27 -5.71
CA PRO A 182 12.04 -22.15 -5.57
C PRO A 182 11.65 -22.53 -4.14
N GLY A 183 12.64 -22.74 -3.25
CA GLY A 183 12.40 -23.05 -1.84
C GLY A 183 11.82 -21.86 -1.05
N HIS A 184 12.37 -20.66 -1.25
CA HIS A 184 11.95 -19.44 -0.56
C HIS A 184 10.58 -18.96 -1.05
N LEU A 185 10.34 -19.05 -2.36
CA LEU A 185 9.10 -18.60 -2.96
C LEU A 185 7.90 -19.38 -2.43
N ALA A 186 8.07 -20.68 -2.14
CA ALA A 186 7.02 -21.54 -1.60
C ALA A 186 6.53 -21.13 -0.20
N SER A 187 7.29 -20.31 0.54
CA SER A 187 6.89 -19.79 1.85
C SER A 187 5.82 -18.70 1.77
N PHE A 188 5.57 -18.16 0.57
CA PHE A 188 4.62 -17.08 0.32
C PHE A 188 3.30 -17.60 -0.28
N SER A 189 2.22 -16.83 -0.10
CA SER A 189 0.95 -17.08 -0.77
C SER A 189 1.10 -16.95 -2.28
N GLU A 190 0.27 -17.66 -3.07
CA GLU A 190 0.34 -17.64 -4.53
C GLU A 190 0.34 -16.20 -5.09
N ASP A 191 -0.53 -15.33 -4.59
CA ASP A 191 -0.58 -13.91 -4.99
C ASP A 191 0.72 -13.16 -4.72
N MET A 192 1.38 -13.43 -3.59
CA MET A 192 2.67 -12.81 -3.27
C MET A 192 3.80 -13.39 -4.13
N GLN A 193 3.78 -14.69 -4.44
CA GLN A 193 4.75 -15.28 -5.37
C GLN A 193 4.66 -14.63 -6.76
N ILE A 194 3.44 -14.41 -7.23
CA ILE A 194 3.13 -13.73 -8.48
C ILE A 194 3.67 -12.29 -8.49
N SER A 195 3.47 -11.56 -7.38
CA SER A 195 3.97 -10.20 -7.19
C SER A 195 5.50 -10.15 -7.22
N ILE A 196 6.17 -11.01 -6.44
CA ILE A 196 7.64 -11.11 -6.39
C ILE A 196 8.22 -11.35 -7.78
N LYS A 197 7.65 -12.28 -8.55
CA LYS A 197 8.11 -12.59 -9.92
C LYS A 197 7.97 -11.41 -10.88
N SER A 198 6.84 -10.70 -10.82
CA SER A 198 6.58 -9.55 -11.69
C SER A 198 7.50 -8.36 -11.34
N ASP A 199 7.72 -8.12 -10.05
CA ASP A 199 8.67 -7.12 -9.55
C ASP A 199 10.12 -7.49 -9.86
N HIS A 200 10.49 -8.77 -9.79
CA HIS A 200 11.82 -9.27 -10.14
C HIS A 200 12.12 -9.06 -11.62
N PHE A 201 11.18 -9.40 -12.52
CA PHE A 201 11.30 -9.10 -13.95
C PHE A 201 11.58 -7.60 -14.18
N THR A 202 10.78 -6.74 -13.54
CA THR A 202 10.92 -5.28 -13.65
C THR A 202 12.32 -4.83 -13.18
N ALA A 203 12.77 -5.31 -12.02
CA ALA A 203 14.08 -4.97 -11.47
C ALA A 203 15.25 -5.42 -12.36
N GLU A 204 15.18 -6.61 -12.97
CA GLU A 204 16.22 -7.09 -13.89
C GLU A 204 16.32 -6.23 -15.17
N VAL A 205 15.19 -5.76 -15.70
CA VAL A 205 15.18 -4.82 -16.83
C VAL A 205 15.79 -3.48 -16.43
N GLU A 206 15.43 -2.95 -15.26
CA GLU A 206 15.95 -1.68 -14.75
C GLU A 206 17.45 -1.71 -14.46
N ALA A 207 17.98 -2.87 -14.07
CA ALA A 207 19.41 -3.10 -13.88
C ALA A 207 20.18 -3.37 -15.18
N GLY A 208 19.48 -3.54 -16.31
CA GLY A 208 20.12 -3.78 -17.61
C GLY A 208 20.63 -5.22 -17.76
N HIS A 209 19.93 -6.21 -17.20
CA HIS A 209 20.23 -7.64 -17.33
C HIS A 209 19.26 -8.34 -18.30
N PRO A 210 19.41 -8.14 -19.62
CA PRO A 210 18.39 -8.54 -20.57
C PRO A 210 18.19 -10.04 -20.68
N ASP A 211 19.26 -10.83 -20.58
CA ASP A 211 19.17 -12.29 -20.67
C ASP A 211 18.34 -12.84 -19.51
N ARG A 212 18.52 -12.26 -18.31
CA ARG A 212 17.77 -12.69 -17.14
C ARG A 212 16.32 -12.24 -17.18
N ALA A 213 16.05 -11.04 -17.67
CA ALA A 213 14.70 -10.55 -17.90
C ALA A 213 13.93 -11.40 -18.94
N ILE A 214 14.59 -11.89 -20.00
CA ILE A 214 13.96 -12.80 -20.97
C ILE A 214 13.48 -14.08 -20.26
N GLU A 215 14.27 -14.64 -19.34
CA GLU A 215 13.88 -15.86 -18.61
C GLU A 215 12.70 -15.63 -17.64
N LEU A 216 12.45 -14.38 -17.24
CA LEU A 216 11.40 -14.01 -16.29
C LEU A 216 10.12 -13.50 -16.97
N VAL A 217 10.14 -13.17 -18.27
CA VAL A 217 8.95 -12.65 -18.97
C VAL A 217 7.78 -13.66 -18.93
N ASP A 218 8.10 -14.96 -19.01
CA ASP A 218 7.13 -16.05 -18.88
C ASP A 218 6.57 -16.20 -17.47
N GLN A 219 7.21 -15.57 -16.47
CA GLN A 219 6.79 -15.59 -15.07
C GLN A 219 6.00 -14.35 -14.65
N THR A 220 5.94 -13.32 -15.50
CA THR A 220 5.10 -12.13 -15.27
C THR A 220 3.63 -12.51 -15.46
N VAL A 221 2.78 -12.39 -14.42
CA VAL A 221 1.40 -12.91 -14.49
C VAL A 221 0.32 -11.97 -13.97
N LEU A 222 0.65 -10.72 -13.65
CA LEU A 222 -0.33 -9.69 -13.29
C LEU A 222 -0.65 -8.78 -14.47
N ALA A 223 -1.95 -8.58 -14.73
CA ALA A 223 -2.41 -7.65 -15.76
C ALA A 223 -1.92 -6.21 -15.50
N ASP A 224 -1.97 -5.77 -14.24
CA ASP A 224 -1.45 -4.46 -13.80
C ASP A 224 0.02 -4.26 -14.19
N SER A 225 0.88 -5.23 -13.88
CA SER A 225 2.31 -5.17 -14.20
C SER A 225 2.55 -5.15 -15.71
N VAL A 226 1.73 -5.87 -16.49
CA VAL A 226 1.83 -5.87 -17.96
C VAL A 226 1.46 -4.51 -18.54
N ILE A 227 0.41 -3.85 -18.02
CA ILE A 227 0.04 -2.48 -18.42
C ILE A 227 1.22 -1.52 -18.15
N ASP A 228 1.82 -1.60 -16.97
CA ASP A 228 2.95 -0.73 -16.58
C ASP A 228 4.12 -0.84 -17.56
N VAL A 229 4.48 -2.06 -17.97
CA VAL A 229 5.64 -2.29 -18.84
C VAL A 229 5.33 -2.13 -20.34
N LEU A 230 4.08 -2.31 -20.77
CA LEU A 230 3.71 -2.15 -22.19
C LEU A 230 3.80 -0.70 -22.66
N GLY A 231 3.71 0.27 -21.75
CA GLY A 231 3.85 1.69 -22.06
C GLY A 231 5.29 2.21 -21.99
N ASP A 232 6.21 1.48 -21.38
CA ASP A 232 7.55 1.97 -21.03
C ASP A 232 8.63 1.40 -21.96
N ARG A 233 9.38 2.27 -22.65
CA ARG A 233 10.39 1.89 -23.66
C ARG A 233 11.59 1.14 -23.09
N ARG A 234 11.82 1.18 -21.77
CA ARG A 234 12.82 0.31 -21.14
C ARG A 234 12.50 -1.17 -21.39
N PHE A 235 11.23 -1.49 -21.65
CA PHE A 235 10.73 -2.83 -21.90
C PHE A 235 10.48 -3.12 -23.40
N GLU A 236 10.85 -2.21 -24.31
CA GLU A 236 10.54 -2.30 -25.75
C GLU A 236 10.98 -3.64 -26.38
N LYS A 237 12.13 -4.16 -25.96
CA LYS A 237 12.66 -5.47 -26.42
C LYS A 237 11.75 -6.65 -26.06
N TYR A 238 10.98 -6.55 -24.98
CA TYR A 238 10.13 -7.63 -24.46
C TYR A 238 8.68 -7.51 -24.91
N TRP A 239 8.27 -6.36 -25.47
CA TRP A 239 6.89 -6.14 -25.89
C TRP A 239 6.33 -7.26 -26.78
N PRO A 240 7.02 -7.78 -27.81
CA PRO A 240 6.44 -8.85 -28.63
C PRO A 240 6.06 -10.10 -27.84
N GLN A 241 6.83 -10.45 -26.80
CA GLN A 241 6.54 -11.61 -25.95
C GLN A 241 5.43 -11.29 -24.93
N LEU A 242 5.47 -10.10 -24.34
CA LEU A 242 4.44 -9.62 -23.41
C LEU A 242 3.08 -9.50 -24.09
N GLU A 243 3.04 -8.92 -25.29
CA GLU A 243 1.86 -8.75 -26.14
C GLU A 243 1.26 -10.11 -26.55
N ALA A 244 2.10 -11.02 -27.06
CA ALA A 244 1.67 -12.37 -27.41
C ALA A 244 1.07 -13.12 -26.21
N LYS A 245 1.63 -12.93 -25.02
CA LYS A 245 1.16 -13.55 -23.78
C LYS A 245 -0.09 -12.89 -23.23
N ALA A 246 -0.23 -11.58 -23.34
CA ALA A 246 -1.39 -10.84 -22.88
C ALA A 246 -2.66 -11.26 -23.59
N GLY A 247 -2.55 -11.45 -24.91
CA GLY A 247 -3.71 -11.59 -25.77
C GLY A 247 -4.56 -10.32 -25.80
N LEU A 248 -5.66 -10.38 -26.54
CA LEU A 248 -6.60 -9.27 -26.63
C LEU A 248 -7.17 -8.94 -25.24
N HIS A 249 -7.26 -7.66 -24.92
CA HIS A 249 -7.80 -7.12 -23.68
C HIS A 249 -7.18 -7.70 -22.40
N LEU A 250 -5.92 -8.14 -22.47
CA LEU A 250 -5.21 -8.84 -21.38
C LEU A 250 -5.91 -10.14 -20.93
N GLN A 251 -6.78 -10.71 -21.76
CA GLN A 251 -7.70 -11.79 -21.41
C GLN A 251 -6.98 -13.01 -20.81
N VAL A 252 -5.77 -13.33 -21.27
CA VAL A 252 -5.01 -14.49 -20.75
C VAL A 252 -4.72 -14.34 -19.26
N PHE A 253 -4.32 -13.14 -18.83
CA PHE A 253 -4.04 -12.84 -17.42
C PHE A 253 -5.32 -12.76 -16.60
N LEU A 254 -6.32 -12.04 -17.11
CA LEU A 254 -7.58 -11.79 -16.41
C LEU A 254 -8.41 -13.07 -16.23
N GLU A 255 -8.42 -13.98 -17.20
CA GLU A 255 -9.08 -15.28 -17.08
C GLU A 255 -8.34 -16.22 -16.13
N ALA A 256 -7.01 -16.18 -16.10
CA ALA A 256 -6.23 -16.96 -15.16
C ALA A 256 -6.51 -16.52 -13.70
N GLU A 257 -6.55 -15.21 -13.46
CA GLU A 257 -6.99 -14.63 -12.17
C GLU A 257 -8.41 -15.09 -11.81
N LEU A 258 -9.35 -14.98 -12.75
CA LEU A 258 -10.73 -15.41 -12.53
C LEU A 258 -10.85 -16.90 -12.19
N ARG A 259 -10.13 -17.78 -12.88
CA ARG A 259 -10.12 -19.22 -12.58
C ARG A 259 -9.65 -19.49 -11.15
N ARG A 260 -8.57 -18.83 -10.70
CA ARG A 260 -8.07 -18.98 -9.32
C ARG A 260 -9.08 -18.45 -8.30
N ALA A 261 -9.66 -17.28 -8.55
CA ALA A 261 -10.65 -16.68 -7.65
C ALA A 261 -11.92 -17.55 -7.53
N VAL A 262 -12.39 -18.13 -8.63
CA VAL A 262 -13.51 -19.08 -8.64
C VAL A 262 -13.17 -20.33 -7.82
N ALA A 263 -12.00 -20.93 -8.02
CA ALA A 263 -11.57 -22.12 -7.27
C ALA A 263 -11.47 -21.82 -5.76
N ASN A 264 -10.89 -20.67 -5.38
CA ASN A 264 -10.81 -20.23 -3.99
C ASN A 264 -12.22 -20.06 -3.38
N TYR A 265 -13.11 -19.33 -4.05
CA TYR A 265 -14.50 -19.16 -3.61
C TYR A 265 -15.27 -20.49 -3.51
N GLN A 266 -15.07 -21.42 -4.44
CA GLN A 266 -15.71 -22.75 -4.35
C GLN A 266 -15.22 -23.55 -3.13
N SER A 267 -13.95 -23.42 -2.77
CA SER A 267 -13.40 -24.07 -1.58
C SER A 267 -13.84 -23.42 -0.26
N GLN A 268 -14.15 -22.11 -0.29
CA GLN A 268 -14.39 -21.29 0.89
C GLN A 268 -15.47 -20.22 0.64
N PRO A 269 -16.72 -20.59 0.34
CA PRO A 269 -17.74 -19.67 -0.18
C PRO A 269 -18.20 -18.59 0.81
N ASP A 270 -18.01 -18.83 2.11
CA ASP A 270 -18.43 -17.92 3.17
C ASP A 270 -17.26 -17.07 3.73
N LYS A 271 -16.05 -17.22 3.19
CA LYS A 271 -14.88 -16.43 3.62
C LYS A 271 -14.88 -15.07 2.91
N PRO A 272 -14.87 -13.94 3.65
CA PRO A 272 -14.83 -12.60 3.06
C PRO A 272 -13.70 -12.41 2.03
N GLY A 273 -12.49 -12.90 2.33
CA GLY A 273 -11.36 -12.82 1.39
C GLY A 273 -11.59 -13.58 0.07
N ALA A 274 -12.31 -14.70 0.09
CA ALA A 274 -12.65 -15.45 -1.13
C ALA A 274 -13.74 -14.73 -1.95
N ILE A 275 -14.74 -14.15 -1.27
CA ILE A 275 -15.78 -13.31 -1.89
C ILE A 275 -15.15 -12.06 -2.53
N ARG A 276 -14.26 -11.37 -1.81
CA ARG A 276 -13.49 -10.22 -2.29
C ARG A 276 -12.72 -10.56 -3.56
N SER A 277 -11.95 -11.66 -3.53
CA SER A 277 -11.11 -12.08 -4.65
C SER A 277 -11.96 -12.36 -5.90
N LEU A 278 -13.11 -13.03 -5.75
CA LEU A 278 -14.02 -13.28 -6.86
C LEU A 278 -14.68 -12.00 -7.38
N ALA A 279 -15.10 -11.09 -6.49
CA ALA A 279 -15.68 -9.80 -6.89
C ALA A 279 -14.69 -8.96 -7.71
N LEU A 280 -13.43 -8.86 -7.27
CA LEU A 280 -12.37 -8.14 -8.00
C LEU A 280 -12.06 -8.80 -9.35
N ALA A 281 -11.99 -10.13 -9.39
CA ALA A 281 -11.74 -10.85 -10.63
C ALA A 281 -12.89 -10.66 -11.65
N TYR A 282 -14.16 -10.69 -11.20
CA TYR A 282 -15.30 -10.36 -12.06
C TYR A 282 -15.24 -8.92 -12.54
N LEU A 283 -14.96 -7.96 -11.64
CA LEU A 283 -14.84 -6.54 -11.98
C LEU A 283 -13.80 -6.32 -13.09
N ARG A 284 -12.57 -6.81 -12.90
CA ARG A 284 -11.47 -6.65 -13.85
C ARG A 284 -11.75 -7.30 -15.21
N ASN A 285 -12.55 -8.37 -15.24
CA ASN A 285 -13.03 -9.03 -16.45
C ASN A 285 -14.26 -8.33 -17.09
N GLY A 286 -14.67 -7.15 -16.61
CA GLY A 286 -15.83 -6.42 -17.10
C GLY A 286 -17.18 -7.09 -16.81
N ARG A 287 -17.23 -8.05 -15.87
CA ARG A 287 -18.43 -8.82 -15.51
C ARG A 287 -19.21 -8.10 -14.41
N PHE A 288 -19.68 -6.89 -14.70
CA PHE A 288 -20.25 -5.98 -13.72
C PHE A 288 -21.53 -6.53 -13.07
N GLU A 289 -22.39 -7.16 -13.86
CA GLU A 289 -23.63 -7.76 -13.37
C GLU A 289 -23.35 -8.91 -12.40
N GLU A 290 -22.32 -9.72 -12.67
CA GLU A 290 -21.90 -10.81 -11.79
C GLU A 290 -21.31 -10.30 -10.47
N VAL A 291 -20.58 -9.17 -10.47
CA VAL A 291 -20.15 -8.52 -9.22
C VAL A 291 -21.36 -8.13 -8.37
N VAL A 292 -22.34 -7.47 -8.98
CA VAL A 292 -23.56 -7.02 -8.29
C VAL A 292 -24.33 -8.22 -7.74
N ALA A 293 -24.55 -9.27 -8.55
CA ALA A 293 -25.27 -10.46 -8.13
C ALA A 293 -24.56 -11.23 -7.01
N LEU A 294 -23.23 -11.35 -7.07
CA LEU A 294 -22.43 -11.98 -6.02
C LEU A 294 -22.61 -11.25 -4.68
N LEU A 295 -22.56 -9.92 -4.70
CA LEU A 295 -22.61 -9.14 -3.47
C LEU A 295 -24.01 -8.77 -3.01
N ASP A 296 -25.03 -8.81 -3.86
CA ASP A 296 -26.43 -8.85 -3.41
C ASP A 296 -26.70 -10.08 -2.54
N LYS A 297 -26.05 -11.20 -2.82
CA LYS A 297 -26.16 -12.43 -2.02
C LYS A 297 -25.39 -12.37 -0.70
N HIS A 298 -24.20 -11.77 -0.70
CA HIS A 298 -23.23 -11.91 0.40
C HIS A 298 -23.05 -10.68 1.29
N GLN A 299 -23.46 -9.49 0.82
CA GLN A 299 -23.33 -8.29 1.65
C GLN A 299 -24.19 -8.42 2.92
N PRO A 300 -23.70 -7.93 4.06
CA PRO A 300 -24.50 -7.94 5.28
C PRO A 300 -25.60 -6.86 5.19
N SER A 301 -26.71 -7.09 5.91
CA SER A 301 -27.79 -6.09 6.04
C SER A 301 -27.36 -4.89 6.89
N ASP A 302 -26.47 -5.11 7.86
CA ASP A 302 -25.85 -4.11 8.73
C ASP A 302 -24.33 -4.09 8.49
N PHE A 303 -23.75 -2.90 8.38
CA PHE A 303 -22.31 -2.73 8.13
C PHE A 303 -21.51 -2.52 9.42
N THR A 304 -22.16 -2.59 10.59
CA THR A 304 -21.48 -2.58 11.89
C THR A 304 -20.49 -3.75 11.97
N GLY A 305 -19.22 -3.46 12.27
CA GLY A 305 -18.16 -4.48 12.35
C GLY A 305 -17.76 -5.09 11.01
N LEU A 306 -17.94 -4.36 9.90
CA LEU A 306 -17.52 -4.80 8.56
C LEU A 306 -16.04 -5.17 8.54
N SER A 307 -15.70 -6.37 8.08
CA SER A 307 -14.31 -6.76 7.82
C SER A 307 -13.74 -5.98 6.64
N GLU A 308 -12.44 -5.67 6.65
CA GLU A 308 -11.74 -5.04 5.52
C GLU A 308 -11.99 -5.76 4.18
N ASP A 309 -11.93 -7.11 4.18
CA ASP A 309 -12.16 -7.91 2.99
C ASP A 309 -13.53 -7.64 2.34
N MET A 310 -14.57 -7.59 3.16
CA MET A 310 -15.92 -7.28 2.70
C MET A 310 -16.05 -5.81 2.28
N GLY A 311 -15.33 -4.88 2.92
CA GLY A 311 -15.21 -3.49 2.47
C GLY A 311 -14.65 -3.39 1.04
N TRP A 312 -13.56 -4.10 0.75
CA TRP A 312 -12.98 -4.15 -0.59
C TRP A 312 -13.89 -4.84 -1.61
N ALA A 313 -14.62 -5.87 -1.20
CA ALA A 313 -15.63 -6.50 -2.06
C ALA A 313 -16.73 -5.48 -2.42
N LEU A 314 -17.28 -4.77 -1.42
CA LEU A 314 -18.31 -3.75 -1.63
C LEU A 314 -17.82 -2.58 -2.49
N ASN A 315 -16.55 -2.18 -2.35
CA ASN A 315 -15.92 -1.21 -3.24
C ASN A 315 -15.92 -1.68 -4.71
N ALA A 316 -15.68 -2.97 -4.97
CA ALA A 316 -15.83 -3.53 -6.32
C ALA A 316 -17.28 -3.44 -6.84
N LYS A 317 -18.28 -3.67 -5.98
CA LYS A 317 -19.69 -3.47 -6.34
C LYS A 317 -20.01 -2.02 -6.65
N VAL A 318 -19.43 -1.06 -5.92
CA VAL A 318 -19.58 0.36 -6.24
C VAL A 318 -19.09 0.67 -7.65
N TYR A 319 -17.89 0.24 -8.02
CA TYR A 319 -17.37 0.46 -9.38
C TYR A 319 -18.20 -0.25 -10.44
N ALA A 320 -18.68 -1.47 -10.18
CA ALA A 320 -19.57 -2.18 -11.10
C ALA A 320 -20.90 -1.43 -11.29
N LEU A 321 -21.51 -0.93 -10.21
CA LEU A 321 -22.74 -0.14 -10.27
C LEU A 321 -22.53 1.17 -11.03
N ASP A 322 -21.40 1.85 -10.83
CA ASP A 322 -21.05 3.04 -11.59
C ASP A 322 -20.90 2.77 -13.08
N ALA A 323 -20.21 1.70 -13.45
CA ALA A 323 -20.07 1.31 -14.86
C ALA A 323 -21.43 0.98 -15.51
N LEU A 324 -22.38 0.49 -14.72
CA LEU A 324 -23.76 0.24 -15.13
C LEU A 324 -24.67 1.49 -15.06
N GLY A 325 -24.13 2.67 -14.72
CA GLY A 325 -24.88 3.92 -14.61
C GLY A 325 -25.78 4.03 -13.37
N ARG A 326 -25.64 3.12 -12.39
CA ARG A 326 -26.45 3.06 -11.15
C ARG A 326 -25.80 3.85 -10.01
N HIS A 327 -25.54 5.13 -10.26
CA HIS A 327 -24.72 5.98 -9.38
C HIS A 327 -25.29 6.19 -7.97
N ASP A 328 -26.62 6.25 -7.81
CA ASP A 328 -27.24 6.43 -6.50
C ASP A 328 -27.02 5.19 -5.61
N ALA A 329 -27.28 3.99 -6.16
CA ALA A 329 -27.05 2.74 -5.45
C ALA A 329 -25.58 2.53 -5.08
N ALA A 330 -24.65 2.98 -5.93
CA ALA A 330 -23.22 3.02 -5.62
C ALA A 330 -22.91 3.99 -4.47
N GLY A 331 -23.52 5.18 -4.46
CA GLY A 331 -23.38 6.17 -3.40
C GLY A 331 -23.85 5.65 -2.04
N ASP A 332 -25.01 4.99 -2.00
CA ASP A 332 -25.59 4.43 -0.77
C ASP A 332 -24.67 3.41 -0.10
N ILE A 333 -23.97 2.60 -0.88
CA ILE A 333 -23.01 1.63 -0.34
C ILE A 333 -21.84 2.34 0.31
N PHE A 334 -21.25 3.33 -0.34
CA PHE A 334 -20.14 4.09 0.25
C PHE A 334 -20.57 4.84 1.49
N ASP A 335 -21.75 5.48 1.48
CA ASP A 335 -22.29 6.19 2.63
C ASP A 335 -22.44 5.26 3.85
N ARG A 336 -22.89 4.02 3.63
CA ARG A 336 -22.96 2.99 4.69
C ARG A 336 -21.60 2.50 5.17
N ILE A 337 -20.59 2.40 4.29
CA ILE A 337 -19.22 2.01 4.69
C ILE A 337 -18.62 3.10 5.57
N VAL A 338 -18.61 4.35 5.12
CA VAL A 338 -17.95 5.46 5.84
C VAL A 338 -18.70 5.89 7.10
N ALA A 339 -19.97 5.51 7.26
CA ALA A 339 -20.69 5.68 8.52
C ALA A 339 -20.05 4.93 9.71
N GLN A 340 -19.12 3.99 9.44
CA GLN A 340 -18.35 3.27 10.47
C GLN A 340 -16.99 3.91 10.76
N ALA A 341 -16.65 5.06 10.15
CA ALA A 341 -15.30 5.61 10.21
C ALA A 341 -14.81 6.04 11.60
N ASP A 342 -15.73 6.33 12.53
CA ASP A 342 -15.39 6.67 13.90
C ASP A 342 -15.14 5.42 14.79
N ASP A 343 -15.28 4.20 14.25
CA ASP A 343 -14.94 2.97 14.96
C ASP A 343 -13.40 2.76 14.94
N PRO A 344 -12.71 2.85 16.10
CA PRO A 344 -11.27 2.69 16.16
C PRO A 344 -10.77 1.35 15.60
N SER A 345 -11.60 0.31 15.64
CA SER A 345 -11.27 -1.04 15.14
C SER A 345 -11.23 -1.15 13.61
N THR A 346 -11.76 -0.16 12.89
CA THR A 346 -11.79 -0.12 11.41
C THR A 346 -10.94 1.01 10.82
N SER A 347 -10.48 1.94 11.66
CA SER A 347 -9.81 3.19 11.29
C SER A 347 -8.67 3.04 10.28
N ALA A 348 -7.81 2.02 10.44
CA ALA A 348 -6.58 1.87 9.65
C ALA A 348 -6.82 1.66 8.14
N TRP A 349 -7.84 0.89 7.76
CA TRP A 349 -8.16 0.63 6.35
C TRP A 349 -9.28 1.51 5.81
N MET A 350 -10.07 2.13 6.70
CA MET A 350 -11.20 3.00 6.33
C MET A 350 -10.77 4.22 5.50
N VAL A 351 -9.54 4.70 5.70
CA VAL A 351 -8.97 5.81 4.91
C VAL A 351 -9.11 5.59 3.41
N ASN A 352 -8.93 4.35 2.92
CA ASN A 352 -9.04 4.04 1.50
C ASN A 352 -10.47 4.23 0.98
N PHE A 353 -11.46 3.77 1.74
CA PHE A 353 -12.87 3.89 1.33
C PHE A 353 -13.37 5.34 1.40
N ALA A 354 -12.92 6.11 2.39
CA ALA A 354 -13.21 7.53 2.47
C ALA A 354 -12.61 8.31 1.29
N ILE A 355 -11.36 8.00 0.91
CA ILE A 355 -10.70 8.58 -0.27
C ILE A 355 -11.44 8.19 -1.55
N ASN A 356 -11.71 6.90 -1.77
CA ASN A 356 -12.40 6.42 -2.97
C ASN A 356 -13.77 7.08 -3.12
N ARG A 357 -14.51 7.26 -2.02
CA ARG A 357 -15.79 7.99 -2.03
C ARG A 357 -15.60 9.44 -2.47
N GLY A 358 -14.62 10.14 -1.90
CA GLY A 358 -14.33 11.53 -2.24
C GLY A 358 -13.92 11.72 -3.71
N GLU A 359 -12.95 10.92 -4.17
CA GLU A 359 -12.51 10.95 -5.57
C GLU A 359 -13.66 10.62 -6.53
N ARG A 360 -14.44 9.57 -6.24
CA ARG A 360 -15.62 9.21 -7.04
C ARG A 360 -16.62 10.36 -7.18
N LEU A 361 -16.97 11.02 -6.07
CA LEU A 361 -17.93 12.11 -6.09
C LEU A 361 -17.43 13.29 -6.93
N VAL A 362 -16.14 13.61 -6.82
CA VAL A 362 -15.48 14.64 -7.65
C VAL A 362 -15.43 14.22 -9.12
N ASP A 363 -15.11 12.97 -9.42
CA ASP A 363 -15.08 12.41 -10.77
C ASP A 363 -16.47 12.40 -11.42
N LEU A 364 -17.54 12.29 -10.63
CA LEU A 364 -18.93 12.41 -11.09
C LEU A 364 -19.43 13.87 -11.14
N GLY A 365 -18.60 14.85 -10.81
CA GLY A 365 -18.96 16.28 -10.80
C GLY A 365 -19.86 16.71 -9.62
N GLN A 366 -19.99 15.87 -8.58
CA GLN A 366 -20.75 16.18 -7.37
C GLN A 366 -19.85 16.93 -6.37
N TYR A 367 -19.41 18.13 -6.74
CA TYR A 367 -18.29 18.81 -6.09
C TYR A 367 -18.51 19.18 -4.62
N GLU A 368 -19.70 19.63 -4.22
CA GLU A 368 -19.99 19.91 -2.80
C GLU A 368 -19.88 18.65 -1.94
N ARG A 369 -20.56 17.57 -2.34
CA ARG A 369 -20.50 16.28 -1.64
C ARG A 369 -19.08 15.69 -1.68
N GLY A 370 -18.37 15.88 -2.78
CA GLY A 370 -17.00 15.44 -2.97
C GLY A 370 -16.02 16.17 -2.05
N LEU A 371 -16.22 17.47 -1.83
CA LEU A 371 -15.43 18.24 -0.88
C LEU A 371 -15.66 17.78 0.56
N GLU A 372 -16.93 17.62 0.97
CA GLU A 372 -17.28 17.10 2.31
C GLU A 372 -16.65 15.71 2.54
N ALA A 373 -16.71 14.85 1.52
CA ALA A 373 -16.10 13.52 1.54
C ALA A 373 -14.57 13.59 1.69
N ALA A 374 -13.92 14.47 0.92
CA ALA A 374 -12.48 14.64 0.97
C ALA A 374 -12.02 15.26 2.29
N GLU A 375 -12.83 16.10 2.94
CA GLU A 375 -12.55 16.60 4.29
C GLU A 375 -12.62 15.49 5.34
N LEU A 376 -13.62 14.61 5.28
CA LEU A 376 -13.68 13.42 6.13
C LEU A 376 -12.46 12.51 5.90
N ALA A 377 -12.15 12.21 4.64
CA ALA A 377 -11.00 11.40 4.28
C ALA A 377 -9.68 12.03 4.78
N GLY A 378 -9.57 13.36 4.75
CA GLY A 378 -8.44 14.09 5.28
C GLY A 378 -8.22 13.88 6.77
N ARG A 379 -9.29 13.96 7.59
CA ARG A 379 -9.19 13.71 9.04
C ARG A 379 -8.71 12.30 9.33
N ILE A 380 -9.24 11.30 8.64
CA ILE A 380 -8.82 9.89 8.80
C ILE A 380 -7.37 9.71 8.32
N ALA A 381 -6.98 10.35 7.22
CA ALA A 381 -5.63 10.26 6.67
C ALA A 381 -4.56 11.00 7.49
N GLU A 382 -4.94 11.97 8.33
CA GLU A 382 -4.04 12.61 9.31
C GLU A 382 -3.67 11.63 10.44
N GLU A 383 -4.61 10.77 10.84
CA GLU A 383 -4.39 9.78 11.90
C GLU A 383 -3.66 8.51 11.41
N GLY A 384 -3.90 8.07 10.17
CA GLY A 384 -3.37 6.79 9.67
C GLY A 384 -3.00 6.70 8.19
N GLY A 385 -3.12 7.79 7.42
CA GLY A 385 -2.81 7.80 6.00
C GLY A 385 -1.29 7.87 5.71
N ASN A 386 -0.85 7.28 4.60
CA ASN A 386 0.49 7.55 4.06
C ASN A 386 0.49 8.82 3.18
N GLY A 387 1.68 9.26 2.73
CA GLY A 387 1.80 10.47 1.88
C GLY A 387 0.95 10.38 0.61
N TYR A 388 0.96 9.22 -0.05
CA TYR A 388 0.15 8.97 -1.24
C TYR A 388 -1.35 9.17 -0.99
N ALA A 389 -1.88 8.59 0.10
CA ALA A 389 -3.27 8.73 0.50
C ALA A 389 -3.65 10.20 0.76
N ARG A 390 -2.79 10.96 1.47
CA ARG A 390 -2.99 12.40 1.67
C ARG A 390 -2.94 13.19 0.37
N MET A 391 -2.11 12.79 -0.60
CA MET A 391 -2.08 13.44 -1.91
C MET A 391 -3.37 13.23 -2.72
N LEU A 392 -4.00 12.05 -2.64
CA LEU A 392 -5.32 11.82 -3.24
C LEU A 392 -6.40 12.71 -2.61
N VAL A 393 -6.38 12.86 -1.28
CA VAL A 393 -7.27 13.81 -0.57
C VAL A 393 -7.07 15.24 -1.08
N ARG A 394 -5.82 15.69 -1.21
CA ARG A 394 -5.50 17.03 -1.73
C ARG A 394 -6.00 17.22 -3.14
N ARG A 395 -5.82 16.23 -4.02
CA ARG A 395 -6.36 16.23 -5.39
C ARG A 395 -7.88 16.41 -5.36
N ALA A 396 -8.61 15.58 -4.62
CA ALA A 396 -10.06 15.66 -4.54
C ALA A 396 -10.54 17.03 -4.03
N LYS A 397 -9.93 17.54 -2.95
CA LYS A 397 -10.22 18.90 -2.42
C LYS A 397 -9.95 19.98 -3.46
N LEU A 398 -8.80 19.95 -4.12
CA LEU A 398 -8.41 20.97 -5.09
C LEU A 398 -9.35 20.98 -6.31
N CYS A 399 -9.67 19.81 -6.86
CA CYS A 399 -10.64 19.69 -7.96
C CYS A 399 -12.01 20.24 -7.56
N ALA A 400 -12.54 19.84 -6.39
CA ALA A 400 -13.83 20.31 -5.90
C ALA A 400 -13.85 21.83 -5.65
N LEU A 401 -12.87 22.36 -4.89
CA LEU A 401 -12.80 23.79 -4.57
C LEU A 401 -12.67 24.65 -5.84
N THR A 402 -11.90 24.20 -6.82
CA THR A 402 -11.75 24.92 -8.09
C THR A 402 -13.05 24.93 -8.88
N ALA A 403 -13.74 23.79 -8.98
CA ALA A 403 -15.04 23.69 -9.65
C ALA A 403 -16.14 24.52 -8.96
N LEU A 404 -16.06 24.70 -7.64
CA LEU A 404 -16.97 25.53 -6.84
C LEU A 404 -16.62 27.02 -6.84
N GLY A 405 -15.54 27.44 -7.52
CA GLY A 405 -15.10 28.84 -7.54
C GLY A 405 -14.52 29.35 -6.20
N ARG A 406 -14.10 28.45 -5.30
CA ARG A 406 -13.52 28.78 -3.98
C ARG A 406 -12.00 29.01 -4.09
N GLU A 407 -11.62 30.00 -4.89
CA GLU A 407 -10.22 30.23 -5.33
C GLU A 407 -9.22 30.39 -4.18
N GLY A 408 -9.59 31.10 -3.11
CA GLY A 408 -8.69 31.32 -1.97
C GLY A 408 -8.32 30.03 -1.25
N GLU A 409 -9.28 29.12 -1.10
CA GLU A 409 -9.07 27.82 -0.48
C GLU A 409 -8.37 26.84 -1.43
N ALA A 410 -8.75 26.86 -2.71
CA ALA A 410 -8.06 26.08 -3.74
C ALA A 410 -6.56 26.43 -3.80
N LYS A 411 -6.20 27.72 -3.71
CA LYS A 411 -4.82 28.18 -3.67
C LYS A 411 -4.05 27.65 -2.45
N ALA A 412 -4.68 27.59 -1.29
CA ALA A 412 -4.06 27.02 -0.09
C ALA A 412 -3.78 25.52 -0.27
N VAL A 413 -4.73 24.76 -0.80
CA VAL A 413 -4.54 23.33 -1.10
C VAL A 413 -3.45 23.13 -2.17
N MET A 414 -3.39 23.98 -3.20
CA MET A 414 -2.36 23.92 -4.23
C MET A 414 -0.94 24.13 -3.66
N MET A 415 -0.78 25.05 -2.70
CA MET A 415 0.50 25.23 -1.99
C MET A 415 0.87 23.98 -1.17
N ASP A 416 -0.11 23.35 -0.53
CA ASP A 416 0.09 22.11 0.23
C ASP A 416 0.46 20.92 -0.69
N VAL A 417 -0.15 20.82 -1.89
CA VAL A 417 0.26 19.86 -2.93
C VAL A 417 1.74 20.08 -3.32
N GLU A 418 2.15 21.32 -3.54
CA GLU A 418 3.53 21.66 -3.93
C GLU A 418 4.55 21.25 -2.86
N GLN A 419 4.24 21.52 -1.58
CA GLN A 419 5.09 21.13 -0.45
C GLN A 419 5.26 19.61 -0.30
N HIS A 420 4.28 18.84 -0.78
CA HIS A 420 4.22 17.40 -0.64
C HIS A 420 4.33 16.67 -1.98
N LEU A 421 4.88 17.30 -3.02
CA LEU A 421 4.97 16.73 -4.37
C LEU A 421 5.61 15.34 -4.39
N ALA A 422 6.61 15.11 -3.53
CA ALA A 422 7.31 13.83 -3.40
C ALA A 422 6.43 12.68 -2.89
N ASP A 423 5.29 12.98 -2.25
CA ASP A 423 4.36 11.95 -1.77
C ASP A 423 3.72 11.16 -2.93
N SER A 424 3.44 11.84 -4.05
CA SER A 424 2.97 11.22 -5.31
C SER A 424 2.96 12.23 -6.45
N ALA A 425 4.02 12.27 -7.25
CA ALA A 425 4.14 13.22 -8.36
C ALA A 425 3.05 13.08 -9.44
N PRO A 426 2.60 11.87 -9.85
CA PRO A 426 1.49 11.74 -10.80
C PRO A 426 0.18 12.32 -10.26
N VAL A 427 -0.15 12.06 -8.99
CA VAL A 427 -1.37 12.60 -8.37
C VAL A 427 -1.26 14.11 -8.16
N ALA A 428 -0.09 14.61 -7.78
CA ALA A 428 0.17 16.04 -7.66
C ALA A 428 0.02 16.76 -9.01
N ALA A 429 0.52 16.18 -10.11
CA ALA A 429 0.33 16.73 -11.45
C ALA A 429 -1.15 16.78 -11.84
N ALA A 430 -1.92 15.73 -11.55
CA ALA A 430 -3.37 15.72 -11.77
C ALA A 430 -4.11 16.75 -10.90
N ALA A 431 -3.69 16.93 -9.65
CA ALA A 431 -4.21 17.96 -8.76
C ALA A 431 -3.94 19.38 -9.30
N MET A 432 -2.70 19.65 -9.71
CA MET A 432 -2.30 20.93 -10.33
C MET A 432 -3.13 21.22 -11.59
N LEU A 433 -3.38 20.19 -12.42
CA LEU A 433 -4.24 20.31 -13.59
C LEU A 433 -5.68 20.69 -13.20
N CYS A 434 -6.26 20.04 -12.19
CA CYS A 434 -7.57 20.42 -11.63
C CYS A 434 -7.60 21.87 -11.12
N GLY A 435 -6.53 22.32 -10.46
CA GLY A 435 -6.38 23.69 -9.95
C GLY A 435 -6.13 24.76 -11.01
N GLY A 436 -6.18 24.41 -12.30
CA GLY A 436 -5.92 25.33 -13.41
C GLY A 436 -4.44 25.64 -13.67
N ALA A 437 -3.52 25.00 -12.95
CA ALA A 437 -2.07 25.20 -13.07
C ALA A 437 -1.45 24.23 -14.10
N GLU A 438 -1.94 24.26 -15.34
CA GLU A 438 -1.56 23.28 -16.37
C GLU A 438 -0.06 23.32 -16.70
N ASP A 439 0.57 24.49 -16.75
CA ASP A 439 2.01 24.60 -17.01
C ASP A 439 2.85 23.96 -15.89
N ARG A 440 2.40 24.09 -14.63
CA ARG A 440 3.05 23.42 -13.50
C ARG A 440 2.86 21.91 -13.59
N ALA A 441 1.66 21.43 -13.91
CA ALA A 441 1.41 20.01 -14.15
C ALA A 441 2.32 19.44 -15.26
N ALA A 442 2.48 20.17 -16.37
CA ALA A 442 3.39 19.80 -17.46
C ALA A 442 4.86 19.77 -17.02
N GLU A 443 5.29 20.69 -16.16
CA GLU A 443 6.65 20.68 -15.59
C GLU A 443 6.89 19.45 -14.71
N ILE A 444 5.95 19.12 -13.83
CA ILE A 444 6.02 17.90 -12.99
C ILE A 444 6.14 16.67 -13.88
N VAL A 445 5.27 16.55 -14.89
CA VAL A 445 5.29 15.44 -15.86
C VAL A 445 6.65 15.30 -16.53
N ARG A 446 7.23 16.39 -17.06
CA ARG A 446 8.56 16.34 -17.68
C ARG A 446 9.64 15.91 -16.69
N ASN A 447 9.61 16.42 -15.47
CA ASN A 447 10.61 16.10 -14.45
C ASN A 447 10.59 14.61 -14.10
N GLU A 448 9.40 14.02 -13.93
CA GLU A 448 9.26 12.59 -13.64
C GLU A 448 9.64 11.72 -14.85
N LEU A 449 9.24 12.07 -16.08
CA LEU A 449 9.62 11.32 -17.28
C LEU A 449 11.13 11.35 -17.59
N ASN A 450 11.85 12.39 -17.14
CA ASN A 450 13.30 12.47 -17.27
C ASN A 450 14.06 11.65 -16.21
N ASP A 451 13.38 11.15 -15.17
CA ASP A 451 13.98 10.30 -14.15
C ASP A 451 13.67 8.83 -14.44
N ARG A 452 14.70 8.06 -14.80
CA ARG A 452 14.58 6.65 -15.18
C ARG A 452 13.87 5.76 -14.15
N TYR A 453 13.85 6.14 -12.88
CA TYR A 453 13.23 5.34 -11.81
C TYR A 453 11.85 5.85 -11.39
N ARG A 454 11.47 7.06 -11.82
CA ARG A 454 10.17 7.66 -11.52
C ARG A 454 9.26 7.79 -12.76
N ALA A 455 9.80 7.56 -13.95
CA ALA A 455 9.07 7.65 -15.19
C ALA A 455 7.86 6.70 -15.25
N MET A 456 7.98 5.44 -14.81
CA MET A 456 6.95 4.43 -15.01
C MET A 456 5.57 4.78 -14.40
N PRO A 457 5.45 5.19 -13.12
CA PRO A 457 4.18 5.69 -12.59
C PRO A 457 3.61 6.87 -13.38
N MET A 458 4.46 7.77 -13.88
CA MET A 458 4.02 8.90 -14.71
C MET A 458 3.58 8.46 -16.11
N ILE A 459 4.28 7.49 -16.71
CA ILE A 459 3.90 6.87 -17.99
C ILE A 459 2.51 6.26 -17.87
N ARG A 460 2.24 5.50 -16.79
CA ARG A 460 0.91 4.94 -16.49
C ARG A 460 -0.16 6.03 -16.42
N ALA A 461 0.11 7.12 -15.70
CA ALA A 461 -0.83 8.24 -15.54
C ALA A 461 -1.11 9.02 -16.85
N LEU A 462 -0.23 8.90 -17.85
CA LEU A 462 -0.40 9.51 -19.17
C LEU A 462 -1.07 8.56 -20.18
N GLN A 463 -1.34 7.31 -19.83
CA GLN A 463 -2.11 6.40 -20.70
C GLN A 463 -3.59 6.77 -20.72
N LYS A 464 -4.33 6.23 -21.70
CA LYS A 464 -5.77 6.42 -21.80
C LYS A 464 -6.50 5.82 -20.59
N GLN A 465 -7.64 6.41 -20.23
CA GLN A 465 -8.45 5.96 -19.09
C GLN A 465 -8.96 4.52 -19.25
N SER A 466 -9.03 3.99 -20.47
CA SER A 466 -9.35 2.58 -20.74
C SER A 466 -8.35 1.59 -20.12
N PHE A 467 -7.13 2.02 -19.80
CA PHE A 467 -6.11 1.20 -19.12
C PHE A 467 -6.22 1.20 -17.60
N ASP A 468 -7.17 1.94 -17.05
CA ASP A 468 -7.50 1.85 -15.63
C ASP A 468 -8.24 0.53 -15.33
N LEU A 469 -7.83 -0.19 -14.29
CA LEU A 469 -8.51 -1.41 -13.80
C LEU A 469 -9.52 -1.11 -12.68
N TYR A 470 -9.50 0.12 -12.15
CA TYR A 470 -10.28 0.56 -11.00
C TYR A 470 -10.65 2.03 -11.15
N GLY A 471 -11.78 2.33 -11.79
CA GLY A 471 -12.19 3.73 -11.86
C GLY A 471 -13.60 3.96 -12.36
N THR A 472 -14.12 5.12 -11.99
CA THR A 472 -15.37 5.65 -12.52
C THR A 472 -15.06 6.55 -13.72
N SER A 473 -16.01 6.67 -14.66
CA SER A 473 -15.91 7.70 -15.70
C SER A 473 -15.77 9.06 -15.03
N SER A 474 -14.79 9.87 -15.45
CA SER A 474 -14.45 11.12 -14.76
C SER A 474 -14.73 12.33 -15.63
N VAL A 475 -15.32 13.37 -15.04
CA VAL A 475 -15.46 14.70 -15.64
C VAL A 475 -14.23 15.59 -15.37
N THR A 476 -13.31 15.14 -14.52
CA THR A 476 -12.09 15.90 -14.19
C THR A 476 -11.10 15.89 -15.35
N PRO A 477 -10.26 16.93 -15.49
CA PRO A 477 -9.28 16.99 -16.56
C PRO A 477 -8.21 15.89 -16.42
N SER A 478 -7.90 15.21 -17.52
CA SER A 478 -6.94 14.10 -17.57
C SER A 478 -5.56 14.56 -18.06
N LEU A 479 -4.49 14.08 -17.43
CA LEU A 479 -3.11 14.28 -17.88
C LEU A 479 -2.89 13.74 -19.30
N ALA A 480 -3.46 12.58 -19.63
CA ALA A 480 -3.34 11.93 -20.93
C ALA A 480 -3.95 12.75 -22.08
N LEU A 481 -4.99 13.54 -21.79
CA LEU A 481 -5.71 14.35 -22.77
C LEU A 481 -5.21 15.80 -22.82
N ARG A 482 -4.85 16.40 -21.66
CA ARG A 482 -4.50 17.82 -21.55
C ARG A 482 -3.00 18.07 -21.57
N VAL A 483 -2.22 17.22 -20.90
CA VAL A 483 -0.79 17.48 -20.66
C VAL A 483 0.09 16.70 -21.62
N ARG A 484 -0.19 15.40 -21.84
CA ARG A 484 0.58 14.54 -22.75
C ARG A 484 0.75 15.11 -24.17
N PRO A 485 -0.28 15.64 -24.86
CA PRO A 485 -0.13 16.11 -26.25
C PRO A 485 0.55 17.49 -26.37
N ARG A 486 0.88 18.15 -25.26
CA ARG A 486 1.55 19.46 -25.31
C ARG A 486 2.91 19.35 -25.99
N ALA A 487 3.29 20.38 -26.75
CA ALA A 487 4.52 20.41 -27.52
C ALA A 487 5.80 20.27 -26.66
N ASP A 488 5.77 20.70 -25.40
CA ASP A 488 6.87 20.57 -24.45
C ASP A 488 6.93 19.20 -23.74
N VAL A 489 5.84 18.43 -23.76
CA VAL A 489 5.71 17.13 -23.07
C VAL A 489 5.81 15.95 -24.04
N ALA A 490 5.13 16.02 -25.19
CA ALA A 490 5.05 14.90 -26.14
C ALA A 490 6.42 14.33 -26.56
N PRO A 491 7.44 15.16 -26.92
CA PRO A 491 8.76 14.63 -27.26
C PRO A 491 9.48 13.94 -26.09
N VAL A 492 9.21 14.37 -24.85
CA VAL A 492 9.77 13.74 -23.64
C VAL A 492 9.13 12.38 -23.42
N PHE A 493 7.79 12.31 -23.55
CA PHE A 493 7.03 11.07 -23.46
C PHE A 493 7.46 10.06 -24.53
N GLU A 494 7.46 10.44 -25.81
CA GLU A 494 7.81 9.55 -26.93
C GLU A 494 9.22 8.94 -26.82
N ARG A 495 10.14 9.63 -26.15
CA ARG A 495 11.49 9.12 -25.90
C ARG A 495 11.55 7.99 -24.88
N VAL A 496 10.66 7.99 -23.88
CA VAL A 496 10.69 7.02 -22.76
C VAL A 496 9.50 6.07 -22.76
N ALA A 497 8.49 6.34 -23.58
CA ALA A 497 7.21 5.64 -23.57
C ALA A 497 6.59 5.51 -24.96
N ARG A 498 5.52 4.72 -25.03
CA ARG A 498 4.55 4.69 -26.13
C ARG A 498 3.13 4.74 -25.58
N ASP A 499 2.19 5.05 -26.45
CA ASP A 499 0.79 4.71 -26.20
C ASP A 499 0.64 3.20 -26.23
N ILE A 500 0.04 2.62 -25.20
CA ILE A 500 -0.27 1.19 -25.19
C ILE A 500 -1.32 0.93 -26.27
N PRO A 501 -1.13 -0.08 -27.15
CA PRO A 501 -2.12 -0.40 -28.17
C PRO A 501 -3.48 -0.75 -27.53
N LEU A 502 -4.57 -0.19 -28.09
CA LEU A 502 -5.93 -0.34 -27.54
C LEU A 502 -6.42 -1.78 -27.48
N GLU A 503 -5.88 -2.66 -28.31
CA GLU A 503 -6.14 -4.11 -28.24
C GLU A 503 -5.70 -4.75 -26.93
N TYR A 504 -4.84 -4.08 -26.13
CA TYR A 504 -4.46 -4.49 -24.78
C TYR A 504 -5.18 -3.71 -23.69
N ALA A 505 -6.15 -2.86 -24.02
CA ALA A 505 -6.98 -2.20 -23.01
C ALA A 505 -7.79 -3.28 -22.25
N PRO A 506 -7.73 -3.33 -20.92
CA PRO A 506 -8.38 -4.37 -20.13
C PRO A 506 -9.89 -4.42 -20.36
N ALA A 507 -10.47 -5.60 -20.14
CA ALA A 507 -11.90 -5.85 -20.30
C ALA A 507 -12.77 -4.89 -19.46
N PHE A 508 -12.33 -4.56 -18.23
CA PHE A 508 -12.97 -3.55 -17.40
C PHE A 508 -13.14 -2.20 -18.13
N GLY A 509 -12.03 -1.61 -18.58
CA GLY A 509 -12.04 -0.28 -19.18
C GLY A 509 -12.80 -0.26 -20.51
N THR A 510 -12.59 -1.29 -21.33
CA THR A 510 -13.27 -1.45 -22.63
C THR A 510 -14.79 -1.51 -22.45
N ARG A 511 -15.28 -2.40 -21.57
CA ARG A 511 -16.73 -2.55 -21.36
C ARG A 511 -17.35 -1.33 -20.68
N ARG A 512 -16.62 -0.64 -19.79
CA ARG A 512 -17.09 0.61 -19.19
C ARG A 512 -17.30 1.69 -20.27
N GLU A 513 -16.35 1.86 -21.19
CA GLU A 513 -16.48 2.83 -22.29
C GLU A 513 -17.63 2.47 -23.24
N GLU A 514 -17.80 1.17 -23.55
CA GLU A 514 -18.94 0.68 -24.34
C GLU A 514 -20.29 1.04 -23.70
N LEU A 515 -20.45 0.79 -22.40
CA LEU A 515 -21.68 1.10 -21.68
C LEU A 515 -21.96 2.62 -21.63
N ALA A 516 -20.91 3.42 -21.41
CA ALA A 516 -21.03 4.88 -21.43
C ALA A 516 -21.49 5.42 -22.80
N ALA A 517 -21.03 4.82 -23.90
CA ALA A 517 -21.43 5.20 -25.25
C ALA A 517 -22.90 4.87 -25.57
N HIS A 518 -23.45 3.78 -25.03
CA HIS A 518 -24.82 3.34 -25.28
C HIS A 518 -25.85 3.94 -24.32
N GLY A 519 -25.43 4.37 -23.12
CA GLY A 519 -26.31 4.86 -22.06
C GLY A 519 -26.87 6.27 -22.22
N GLY A 520 -26.61 6.98 -23.32
CA GLY A 520 -27.13 8.34 -23.58
C GLY A 520 -26.54 9.45 -22.69
N ASN A 521 -25.89 9.11 -21.58
CA ASN A 521 -25.02 9.97 -20.79
C ASN A 521 -23.61 10.00 -21.39
N ALA A 522 -23.51 10.29 -22.68
CA ALA A 522 -22.22 10.63 -23.25
C ALA A 522 -21.72 11.89 -22.53
N VAL A 523 -20.83 11.72 -21.56
CA VAL A 523 -19.82 12.76 -21.30
C VAL A 523 -19.22 13.03 -22.68
N PRO A 524 -19.30 14.27 -23.20
CA PRO A 524 -18.88 14.53 -24.56
C PRO A 524 -17.49 13.98 -24.75
N ASN A 525 -17.33 13.11 -25.75
CA ASN A 525 -16.04 12.62 -26.15
C ASN A 525 -15.20 13.86 -26.51
N GLN A 526 -14.32 14.30 -25.60
CA GLN A 526 -13.55 15.54 -25.75
C GLN A 526 -12.51 15.45 -26.90
N SER A 527 -12.49 14.34 -27.64
CA SER A 527 -11.72 14.14 -28.87
C SER A 527 -12.17 15.01 -30.06
N GLN A 528 -13.23 15.82 -29.95
CA GLN A 528 -13.68 16.72 -31.03
C GLN A 528 -13.29 18.19 -30.88
N ALA A 529 -12.60 18.61 -29.82
CA ALA A 529 -12.14 20.00 -29.67
C ALA A 529 -10.73 20.21 -30.28
N ALA A 530 -10.55 19.86 -31.56
CA ALA A 530 -9.30 20.18 -32.28
C ALA A 530 -9.50 20.27 -33.80
N THR A 531 -10.55 20.92 -34.30
CA THR A 531 -10.57 21.40 -35.69
C THR A 531 -11.61 22.51 -35.88
N THR A 532 -11.17 23.76 -35.78
CA THR A 532 -11.61 24.89 -36.63
C THR A 532 -10.66 26.08 -36.37
N PRO A 533 -10.41 26.94 -37.38
CA PRO A 533 -9.12 27.62 -37.58
C PRO A 533 -8.75 28.69 -36.54
#